data_AF-D2B5V6-F1
#
_entry.id   AF-D2B5V6-F1
#
_cell.length_a   1.000
_cell.length_b   1.000
_cell.length_c   1.000
_cell.angle_alpha   90.00
_cell.angle_beta   90.00
_cell.angle_gamma   90.00
#
_symmetry.space_group_name_H-M   'P 1'
#
loop_
_entity.id
_entity.type
_entity.pdbx_description
1 polymer ?
#
loop_
_entity_poly.entity_id
_entity_poly.type
_entity_poly.pdbx_seq_one_letter_code
_entity_poly.pdbx_strand_id
1 'polypeptide(L)'
;MNDQDRADESSVIDLLQRIGSVVLPVGISLYALLYLGMQQVYGVFNVSPEQAGIDQATMFGRLVGCLVLMVLAGTLVLGALVAVGWLADRATRGLLVRLARAVRERPWAAAVIGAVWCGGTYWGFLGYLDLDDGAGLASIVLVATVIGVVSFLVPFRLLRRRPTGRAGMKIVIAAFTGMGLGFALIGRMEADATRLAATGQSSFVLSLVGFQDQWVLATHPGTGKPMRGGVPLLLLGEREGTYAFYDCVRQETFRRPMGSTALQQMVLEPDHDEGFTCASLVPAESTSAKPGSGERSISVSD
;
A
#
# COMPACT_ATOMS: atom_id res chain seq x y z
N MET A 1 38.82 35.53 16.46
CA MET A 1 37.83 34.65 15.80
C MET A 1 38.64 33.63 15.03
N ASN A 2 38.76 32.41 15.56
CA ASN A 2 39.74 31.41 15.13
C ASN A 2 39.29 30.74 13.82
N ASP A 3 40.22 30.48 12.91
CA ASP A 3 39.98 29.74 11.65
C ASP A 3 39.46 28.31 11.88
N GLN A 4 39.61 27.79 13.09
CA GLN A 4 39.12 26.47 13.50
C GLN A 4 37.59 26.41 13.60
N ASP A 5 36.94 27.50 14.03
CA ASP A 5 35.46 27.57 14.10
C ASP A 5 34.82 27.61 12.69
N ARG A 6 35.51 28.20 11.71
CA ARG A 6 35.05 28.24 10.30
C ARG A 6 35.11 26.88 9.61
N ALA A 7 36.07 26.02 9.98
CA ALA A 7 36.20 24.69 9.41
C ALA A 7 35.09 23.74 9.88
N ASP A 8 34.72 23.79 11.17
CA ASP A 8 33.66 22.94 11.72
C ASP A 8 32.25 23.39 11.28
N GLU A 9 32.00 24.70 11.18
CA GLU A 9 30.72 25.23 10.68
C GLU A 9 30.50 24.87 9.20
N SER A 10 31.57 24.85 8.41
CA SER A 10 31.52 24.38 7.01
C SER A 10 31.22 22.88 6.91
N SER A 11 31.64 22.08 7.90
CA SER A 11 31.48 20.62 7.88
C SER A 11 30.02 20.21 8.10
N VAL A 12 29.34 20.80 9.10
CA VAL A 12 27.94 20.44 9.41
C VAL A 12 27.01 20.88 8.29
N ILE A 13 27.20 22.09 7.75
CA ILE A 13 26.39 22.60 6.64
C ILE A 13 26.56 21.74 5.39
N ASP A 14 27.79 21.33 5.05
CA ASP A 14 28.06 20.48 3.90
C ASP A 14 27.44 19.08 4.09
N LEU A 15 27.49 18.52 5.30
CA LEU A 15 26.84 17.26 5.64
C LEU A 15 25.31 17.36 5.52
N LEU A 16 24.72 18.48 5.99
CA LEU A 16 23.29 18.74 5.90
C LEU A 16 22.82 18.91 4.46
N GLN A 17 23.60 19.61 3.63
CA GLN A 17 23.34 19.75 2.19
C GLN A 17 23.41 18.40 1.48
N ARG A 18 24.40 17.56 1.84
CA ARG A 18 24.54 16.22 1.27
C ARG A 18 23.40 15.29 1.64
N ILE A 19 23.01 15.28 2.92
CA ILE A 19 21.86 14.49 3.37
C ILE A 19 20.59 15.00 2.72
N GLY A 20 20.36 16.32 2.70
CA GLY A 20 19.20 16.94 2.07
C GLY A 20 19.06 16.56 0.59
N SER A 21 20.17 16.53 -0.16
CA SER A 21 20.16 16.16 -1.58
C SER A 21 19.69 14.72 -1.86
N VAL A 22 19.80 13.81 -0.88
CA VAL A 22 19.40 12.41 -1.01
C VAL A 22 18.04 12.17 -0.36
N VAL A 23 17.83 12.73 0.83
CA VAL A 23 16.60 12.53 1.60
C VAL A 23 15.40 13.18 0.91
N LEU A 24 15.57 14.37 0.32
CA LEU A 24 14.47 15.09 -0.30
C LEU A 24 13.86 14.33 -1.49
N PRO A 25 14.62 13.88 -2.52
CA PRO A 25 14.05 13.10 -3.62
C PRO A 25 13.44 11.77 -3.18
N VAL A 26 14.05 11.10 -2.18
CA VAL A 26 13.51 9.85 -1.62
C VAL A 26 12.18 10.12 -0.92
N GLY A 27 12.10 11.16 -0.09
CA GLY A 27 10.88 11.56 0.59
C GLY A 27 9.76 11.93 -0.39
N ILE A 28 10.07 12.70 -1.43
CA ILE A 28 9.11 13.05 -2.50
C ILE A 28 8.64 11.79 -3.23
N SER A 29 9.53 10.86 -3.56
CA SER A 29 9.19 9.61 -4.25
C SER A 29 8.30 8.72 -3.39
N LEU A 30 8.62 8.58 -2.11
CA LEU A 30 7.79 7.82 -1.15
C LEU A 30 6.42 8.46 -0.96
N TYR A 31 6.35 9.79 -0.91
CA TYR A 31 5.09 10.52 -0.82
C TYR A 31 4.22 10.31 -2.07
N ALA A 32 4.83 10.41 -3.26
CA ALA A 32 4.13 10.13 -4.51
C ALA A 32 3.60 8.69 -4.56
N LEU A 33 4.39 7.70 -4.13
CA LEU A 33 3.97 6.30 -4.06
C LEU A 33 2.82 6.08 -3.08
N LEU A 34 2.89 6.67 -1.88
CA LEU A 34 1.81 6.57 -0.90
C LEU A 34 0.52 7.19 -1.43
N TYR A 35 0.62 8.38 -2.03
CA TYR A 35 -0.53 9.07 -2.61
C TYR A 35 -1.16 8.25 -3.73
N LEU A 36 -0.34 7.72 -4.64
CA LEU A 36 -0.81 6.86 -5.73
C LEU A 36 -1.48 5.58 -5.18
N GLY A 37 -0.91 4.95 -4.16
CA GLY A 37 -1.51 3.79 -3.51
C GLY A 37 -2.87 4.07 -2.90
N MET A 38 -3.01 5.20 -2.20
CA MET A 38 -4.30 5.62 -1.63
C MET A 38 -5.31 5.96 -2.72
N GLN A 39 -4.89 6.60 -3.81
CA GLN A 39 -5.77 6.86 -4.95
C GLN A 39 -6.32 5.57 -5.56
N GLN A 40 -5.50 4.51 -5.68
CA GLN A 40 -5.98 3.23 -6.21
C GLN A 40 -6.99 2.56 -5.27
N VAL A 41 -6.69 2.51 -3.98
CA VAL A 41 -7.61 1.94 -2.97
C VAL A 41 -8.95 2.65 -2.99
N TYR A 42 -8.97 3.98 -2.97
CA TYR A 42 -10.22 4.75 -3.01
C TYR A 42 -10.88 4.71 -4.40
N GLY A 43 -10.10 4.56 -5.46
CA GLY A 43 -10.55 4.38 -6.84
C GLY A 43 -11.41 3.12 -7.03
N VAL A 44 -11.10 2.03 -6.31
CA VAL A 44 -11.96 0.82 -6.27
C VAL A 44 -13.38 1.15 -5.80
N PHE A 45 -13.51 2.08 -4.86
CA PHE A 45 -14.80 2.56 -4.37
C PHE A 45 -15.37 3.72 -5.20
N ASN A 46 -14.76 4.06 -6.35
CA ASN A 46 -15.18 5.16 -7.22
C ASN A 46 -15.24 6.52 -6.47
N VAL A 47 -14.30 6.76 -5.56
CA VAL A 47 -14.15 8.01 -4.82
C VAL A 47 -12.70 8.46 -4.85
N SER A 48 -12.45 9.77 -4.81
CA SER A 48 -11.08 10.25 -4.59
C SER A 48 -10.76 10.28 -3.08
N PRO A 49 -9.49 10.13 -2.67
CA PRO A 49 -9.11 10.21 -1.26
C PRO A 49 -9.46 11.58 -0.65
N GLU A 50 -9.36 12.65 -1.44
CA GLU A 50 -9.74 13.98 -0.98
C GLU A 50 -11.25 14.04 -0.73
N GLN A 51 -12.07 13.38 -1.54
CA GLN A 51 -13.52 13.33 -1.34
C GLN A 51 -13.92 12.51 -0.11
N ALA A 52 -13.09 11.55 0.31
CA ALA A 52 -13.23 10.84 1.58
C ALA A 52 -12.73 11.66 2.79
N GLY A 53 -12.27 12.90 2.58
CA GLY A 53 -11.80 13.77 3.66
C GLY A 53 -10.37 13.50 4.12
N ILE A 54 -9.62 12.72 3.36
CA ILE A 54 -8.19 12.57 3.61
C ILE A 54 -7.50 13.83 3.10
N ASP A 55 -7.22 14.74 4.02
CA ASP A 55 -6.46 15.95 3.72
C ASP A 55 -4.96 15.65 3.52
N GLN A 56 -4.29 16.55 2.80
CA GLN A 56 -2.86 16.45 2.48
C GLN A 56 -2.00 16.38 3.75
N ALA A 57 -2.37 17.13 4.79
CA ALA A 57 -1.68 17.10 6.08
C ALA A 57 -1.77 15.71 6.76
N THR A 58 -2.93 15.06 6.67
CA THR A 58 -3.15 13.71 7.21
C THR A 58 -2.33 12.67 6.44
N MET A 59 -2.26 12.77 5.11
CA MET A 59 -1.41 11.87 4.31
C MET A 59 0.07 12.04 4.65
N PHE A 60 0.54 13.27 4.81
CA PHE A 60 1.91 13.53 5.25
C PHE A 60 2.18 12.96 6.64
N GLY A 61 1.27 13.16 7.60
CA GLY A 61 1.37 12.59 8.94
C GLY A 61 1.45 11.06 8.92
N ARG A 62 0.62 10.40 8.11
CA ARG A 62 0.66 8.94 7.90
C ARG A 62 1.97 8.49 7.27
N LEU A 63 2.48 9.22 6.29
CA LEU A 63 3.78 8.92 5.68
C LEU A 63 4.91 8.98 6.70
N VAL A 64 4.99 10.06 7.47
CA VAL A 64 6.03 10.23 8.50
C VAL A 64 5.89 9.13 9.56
N GLY A 65 4.67 8.83 10.02
CA GLY A 65 4.40 7.73 10.95
C GLY A 65 4.84 6.38 10.41
N CYS A 66 4.48 6.05 9.16
CA CYS A 66 4.92 4.83 8.49
C CYS A 66 6.43 4.77 8.32
N LEU A 67 7.09 5.89 8.00
CA LEU A 67 8.54 5.94 7.85
C LEU A 67 9.24 5.69 9.19
N VAL A 68 8.76 6.30 10.27
CA VAL A 68 9.28 6.06 11.63
C VAL A 68 9.09 4.60 12.02
N LEU A 69 7.89 4.03 11.81
CA LEU A 69 7.61 2.62 12.09
C LEU A 69 8.46 1.68 11.24
N MET A 70 8.66 1.98 9.95
CA MET A 70 9.54 1.21 9.07
C MET A 70 11.01 1.28 9.51
N VAL A 71 11.49 2.43 9.99
CA VAL A 71 12.84 2.55 10.55
C VAL A 71 12.98 1.73 11.83
N LEU A 72 11.99 1.78 12.74
CA LEU A 72 11.98 0.99 13.97
C LEU A 72 11.90 -0.52 13.67
N ALA A 73 10.98 -0.95 12.82
CA ALA A 73 10.86 -2.35 12.40
C ALA A 73 12.11 -2.82 11.65
N GLY A 74 12.63 -1.99 10.75
CA GLY A 74 13.84 -2.26 9.98
C GLY A 74 15.08 -2.41 10.87
N THR A 75 15.24 -1.56 11.88
CA THR A 75 16.35 -1.69 12.85
C THR A 75 16.23 -2.96 13.69
N LEU A 76 15.00 -3.35 14.08
CA LEU A 76 14.76 -4.58 14.84
C LEU A 76 15.06 -5.84 13.99
N VAL A 77 14.56 -5.89 12.75
CA VAL A 77 14.84 -6.97 11.81
C VAL A 77 16.34 -7.03 11.48
N LEU A 78 16.98 -5.89 11.22
CA LEU A 78 18.41 -5.82 10.95
C LEU A 78 19.22 -6.32 12.15
N GLY A 79 18.83 -5.95 13.37
CA GLY A 79 19.44 -6.46 14.60
C GLY A 79 19.33 -7.98 14.71
N ALA A 80 18.15 -8.54 14.45
CA ALA A 80 17.93 -9.99 14.44
C ALA A 80 18.77 -10.69 13.35
N LEU A 81 18.82 -10.15 12.13
CA LEU A 81 19.63 -10.69 11.04
C LEU A 81 21.13 -10.66 11.36
N VAL A 82 21.61 -9.58 11.98
CA VAL A 82 23.00 -9.48 12.44
C VAL A 82 23.28 -10.51 13.54
N ALA A 83 22.36 -10.69 14.50
CA ALA A 83 22.49 -11.68 15.56
C ALA A 83 22.50 -13.12 15.02
N VAL A 84 21.59 -13.46 14.11
CA VAL A 84 21.55 -14.77 13.44
C VAL A 84 22.80 -14.99 12.60
N GLY A 85 23.23 -13.98 11.83
CA GLY A 85 24.46 -14.04 11.04
C GLY A 85 25.70 -14.26 11.91
N TRP A 86 25.77 -13.57 13.05
CA TRP A 86 26.83 -13.77 14.04
C TRP A 86 26.80 -15.18 14.65
N LEU A 87 25.62 -15.66 15.04
CA LEU A 87 25.44 -17.00 15.60
C LEU A 87 25.80 -18.09 14.59
N ALA A 88 25.40 -17.93 13.34
CA ALA A 88 25.72 -18.85 12.26
C ALA A 88 27.23 -18.84 11.97
N ASP A 89 27.89 -17.68 11.98
CA ASP A 89 29.35 -17.59 11.81
C ASP A 89 30.09 -18.28 12.98
N ARG A 90 29.61 -18.08 14.21
CA ARG A 90 30.11 -18.77 15.41
C ARG A 90 29.97 -20.29 15.28
N ALA A 91 28.81 -20.77 14.85
CA ALA A 91 28.52 -22.20 14.67
C ALA A 91 29.36 -22.83 13.55
N THR A 92 29.56 -22.10 12.45
CA THR A 92 30.35 -22.56 11.29
C THR A 92 31.86 -22.33 11.45
N ARG A 93 32.33 -21.83 12.61
CA ARG A 93 33.74 -21.51 12.88
C ARG A 93 34.34 -20.52 11.85
N GLY A 94 33.56 -19.55 11.38
CA GLY A 94 34.04 -18.51 10.46
C GLY A 94 33.93 -18.85 8.97
N LEU A 95 33.29 -19.97 8.60
CA LEU A 95 33.16 -20.40 7.20
C LEU A 95 32.23 -19.45 6.42
N LEU A 96 31.18 -18.94 7.06
CA LEU A 96 30.27 -17.95 6.49
C LEU A 96 30.96 -16.62 6.19
N VAL A 97 31.77 -16.08 7.10
CA VAL A 97 32.55 -14.86 6.82
C VAL A 97 33.55 -15.08 5.68
N ARG A 98 34.18 -16.25 5.58
CA ARG A 98 35.08 -16.58 4.45
C ARG A 98 34.33 -16.65 3.13
N LEU A 99 33.14 -17.27 3.12
CA LEU A 99 32.30 -17.39 1.94
C LEU A 99 31.74 -16.04 1.52
N ALA A 100 31.30 -15.22 2.47
CA ALA A 100 30.87 -13.84 2.22
C ALA A 100 32.02 -12.97 1.66
N ARG A 101 33.26 -13.12 2.14
CA ARG A 101 34.44 -12.45 1.55
C ARG A 101 34.72 -12.95 0.13
N ALA A 102 34.71 -14.25 -0.10
CA ALA A 102 34.91 -14.83 -1.44
C ALA A 102 33.84 -14.38 -2.45
N VAL A 103 32.58 -14.29 -2.02
CA VAL A 103 31.48 -13.73 -2.83
C VAL A 103 31.68 -12.23 -3.06
N ARG A 104 32.10 -11.47 -2.04
CA ARG A 104 32.33 -10.03 -2.14
C ARG A 104 33.53 -9.66 -3.02
N GLU A 105 34.53 -10.55 -3.11
CA GLU A 105 35.65 -10.44 -4.04
C GLU A 105 35.23 -10.68 -5.49
N ARG A 106 34.10 -11.38 -5.72
CA ARG A 106 33.54 -11.67 -7.03
C ARG A 106 32.45 -10.62 -7.40
N PRO A 107 32.81 -9.56 -8.13
CA PRO A 107 31.91 -8.44 -8.44
C PRO A 107 30.65 -8.84 -9.23
N TRP A 108 30.70 -9.95 -9.97
CA TRP A 108 29.58 -10.43 -10.76
C TRP A 108 28.48 -11.04 -9.90
N ALA A 109 28.81 -11.61 -8.74
CA ALA A 109 27.80 -12.18 -7.84
C ALA A 109 26.87 -11.10 -7.27
N ALA A 110 27.43 -9.96 -6.85
CA ALA A 110 26.64 -8.81 -6.43
C ALA A 110 25.78 -8.23 -7.57
N ALA A 111 26.31 -8.22 -8.79
CA ALA A 111 25.57 -7.77 -9.97
C ALA A 111 24.42 -8.72 -10.32
N VAL A 112 24.61 -10.04 -10.21
CA VAL A 112 23.57 -11.04 -10.44
C VAL A 112 22.48 -10.95 -9.38
N ILE A 113 22.84 -10.84 -8.10
CA ILE A 113 21.86 -10.66 -7.01
C ILE A 113 21.06 -9.37 -7.22
N GLY A 114 21.74 -8.27 -7.53
CA GLY A 114 21.07 -7.00 -7.84
C GLY A 114 20.16 -7.10 -9.05
N ALA A 115 20.57 -7.81 -10.11
CA ALA A 115 19.77 -7.99 -11.30
C ALA A 115 18.55 -8.90 -11.08
N VAL A 116 18.70 -10.01 -10.35
CA VAL A 116 17.59 -10.89 -9.96
C VAL A 116 16.61 -10.12 -9.08
N TRP A 117 17.13 -9.35 -8.13
CA TRP A 117 16.30 -8.53 -7.26
C TRP A 117 15.54 -7.45 -8.05
N CYS A 118 16.22 -6.70 -8.92
CA CYS A 118 15.59 -5.69 -9.76
C CYS A 118 14.57 -6.28 -10.74
N GLY A 119 14.88 -7.45 -11.33
CA GLY A 119 13.94 -8.20 -12.16
C GLY A 119 12.69 -8.62 -11.38
N GLY A 120 12.87 -9.11 -10.14
CA GLY A 120 11.76 -9.46 -9.24
C GLY A 120 10.93 -8.24 -8.82
N THR A 121 11.56 -7.11 -8.52
CA THR A 121 10.83 -5.87 -8.19
C THR A 121 10.10 -5.27 -9.39
N TYR A 122 10.67 -5.39 -10.59
CA TYR A 122 10.01 -4.96 -11.83
C TYR A 122 8.86 -5.91 -12.23
N TRP A 123 8.96 -7.20 -11.90
CA TRP A 123 7.83 -8.13 -12.00
C TRP A 123 6.64 -7.68 -11.15
N GLY A 124 6.89 -7.27 -9.89
CA GLY A 124 5.83 -6.70 -9.04
C GLY A 124 5.17 -5.45 -9.64
N PHE A 125 5.96 -4.61 -10.34
CA PHE A 125 5.45 -3.44 -11.06
C PHE A 125 4.62 -3.80 -12.31
N LEU A 126 5.02 -4.81 -13.07
CA LEU A 126 4.29 -5.24 -14.27
C LEU A 126 3.02 -6.00 -13.96
N GLY A 127 3.04 -6.83 -12.91
CA GLY A 127 1.83 -7.47 -12.40
C GLY A 127 0.81 -6.43 -11.93
N TYR A 128 1.25 -5.26 -11.47
CA TYR A 128 0.37 -4.14 -11.15
C TYR A 128 -0.21 -3.45 -12.40
N LEU A 129 0.47 -3.45 -13.54
CA LEU A 129 -0.04 -2.83 -14.77
C LEU A 129 -1.00 -3.73 -15.57
N ASP A 130 -1.33 -4.92 -15.05
CA ASP A 130 -2.20 -5.91 -15.67
C ASP A 130 -1.85 -6.18 -17.16
N LEU A 131 -0.55 -6.10 -17.49
CA LEU A 131 -0.03 -6.30 -18.85
C LEU A 131 -0.03 -7.79 -19.29
N ASP A 132 -0.84 -8.63 -18.63
CA ASP A 132 -0.95 -10.08 -18.86
C ASP A 132 -1.73 -10.43 -20.15
N ASP A 133 -2.32 -9.44 -20.84
CA ASP A 133 -3.17 -9.65 -22.03
C ASP A 133 -2.45 -10.06 -23.33
N GLY A 134 -1.19 -10.55 -23.26
CA GLY A 134 -0.60 -11.18 -24.46
C GLY A 134 0.90 -11.44 -24.45
N ALA A 135 1.65 -10.89 -23.48
CA ALA A 135 3.07 -11.20 -23.33
C ALA A 135 3.24 -12.32 -22.30
N GLY A 136 3.60 -13.52 -22.76
CA GLY A 136 3.79 -14.66 -21.86
C GLY A 136 4.73 -14.31 -20.71
N LEU A 137 4.33 -14.65 -19.48
CA LEU A 137 4.99 -14.33 -18.20
C LEU A 137 6.52 -14.50 -18.23
N ALA A 138 7.01 -15.52 -18.95
CA ALA A 138 8.43 -15.77 -19.16
C ALA A 138 9.16 -14.68 -19.99
N SER A 139 8.52 -14.11 -21.00
CA SER A 139 9.10 -13.08 -21.87
C SER A 139 9.28 -11.75 -21.13
N ILE A 140 8.30 -11.39 -20.31
CA ILE A 140 8.33 -10.19 -19.49
C ILE A 140 9.44 -10.28 -18.45
N VAL A 141 9.52 -11.39 -17.71
CA VAL A 141 10.57 -11.63 -16.71
C VAL A 141 11.96 -11.68 -17.37
N LEU A 142 12.08 -12.28 -18.55
CA LEU A 142 13.34 -12.33 -19.28
C LEU A 142 13.80 -10.92 -19.70
N VAL A 143 12.94 -10.13 -20.31
CA VAL A 143 13.26 -8.76 -20.77
C VAL A 143 13.58 -7.86 -19.57
N ALA A 144 12.78 -7.93 -18.51
CA ALA A 144 13.04 -7.27 -17.23
C ALA A 144 14.41 -7.60 -16.65
N THR A 145 14.74 -8.89 -16.63
CA THR A 145 16.01 -9.38 -16.10
C THR A 145 17.16 -8.92 -16.98
N VAL A 146 17.03 -8.99 -18.31
CA VAL A 146 18.06 -8.51 -19.25
C VAL A 146 18.27 -7.01 -19.11
N ILE A 147 17.20 -6.21 -19.06
CA ILE A 147 17.30 -4.75 -18.86
C ILE A 147 17.89 -4.44 -17.49
N GLY A 148 17.50 -5.15 -16.44
CA GLY A 148 18.09 -5.02 -15.10
C GLY A 148 19.58 -5.37 -15.08
N VAL A 149 19.96 -6.50 -15.67
CA VAL A 149 21.37 -6.89 -15.83
C VAL A 149 22.11 -5.78 -16.58
N VAL A 150 21.64 -5.32 -17.73
CA VAL A 150 22.34 -4.30 -18.52
C VAL A 150 22.42 -2.97 -17.77
N SER A 151 21.31 -2.51 -17.20
CA SER A 151 21.19 -1.22 -16.52
C SER A 151 22.01 -1.14 -15.24
N PHE A 152 22.25 -2.26 -14.55
CA PHE A 152 23.09 -2.27 -13.36
C PHE A 152 24.55 -2.67 -13.66
N LEU A 153 24.79 -3.64 -14.53
CA LEU A 153 26.12 -4.19 -14.77
C LEU A 153 27.02 -3.22 -15.54
N VAL A 154 26.45 -2.39 -16.44
CA VAL A 154 27.17 -1.34 -17.17
C VAL A 154 27.69 -0.24 -16.23
N PRO A 155 26.84 0.47 -15.46
CA PRO A 155 27.32 1.46 -14.50
C PRO A 155 28.12 0.83 -13.36
N PHE A 156 27.84 -0.41 -12.94
CA PHE A 156 28.67 -1.10 -11.93
C PHE A 156 30.09 -1.32 -12.44
N ARG A 157 30.28 -1.71 -13.70
CA ARG A 157 31.62 -1.84 -14.29
C ARG A 157 32.34 -0.49 -14.41
N LEU A 158 31.62 0.55 -14.84
CA LEU A 158 32.19 1.89 -15.02
C LEU A 158 32.57 2.55 -13.68
N LEU A 159 31.73 2.40 -12.66
CA LEU A 159 31.86 3.10 -11.38
C LEU A 159 32.73 2.35 -10.36
N ARG A 160 33.05 1.07 -10.57
CA ARG A 160 33.84 0.24 -9.62
C ARG A 160 35.24 0.81 -9.34
N ARG A 161 35.84 1.55 -10.26
CA ARG A 161 37.20 2.08 -10.10
C ARG A 161 37.29 3.27 -9.14
N ARG A 162 36.16 3.88 -8.75
CA ARG A 162 36.13 5.03 -7.84
C ARG A 162 35.34 4.72 -6.57
N PRO A 163 35.83 5.11 -5.37
CA PRO A 163 35.13 4.87 -4.11
C PRO A 163 33.75 5.54 -4.07
N THR A 164 33.61 6.71 -4.70
CA THR A 164 32.35 7.45 -4.84
C THR A 164 31.31 6.68 -5.68
N GLY A 165 31.76 6.00 -6.74
CA GLY A 165 30.89 5.17 -7.58
C GLY A 165 30.28 3.98 -6.86
N ARG A 166 31.01 3.41 -5.89
CA ARG A 166 30.53 2.28 -5.08
C ARG A 166 29.43 2.69 -4.09
N ALA A 167 29.52 3.90 -3.53
CA ALA A 167 28.48 4.44 -2.66
C ALA A 167 27.22 4.82 -3.45
N GLY A 168 27.39 5.54 -4.57
CA GLY A 168 26.28 5.92 -5.44
C GLY A 168 25.47 4.73 -5.95
N MET A 169 26.14 3.66 -6.36
CA MET A 169 25.47 2.43 -6.81
C MET A 169 24.58 1.79 -5.74
N LYS A 170 24.99 1.81 -4.46
CA LYS A 170 24.16 1.28 -3.36
C LYS A 170 22.89 2.10 -3.18
N ILE A 171 23.01 3.43 -3.28
CA ILE A 171 21.85 4.34 -3.18
C ILE A 171 20.89 4.09 -4.33
N VAL A 172 21.40 3.95 -5.55
CA VAL A 172 20.58 3.67 -6.74
C VAL A 172 19.86 2.33 -6.60
N ILE A 173 20.56 1.25 -6.23
CA ILE A 173 19.95 -0.07 -6.01
C ILE A 173 18.88 0.01 -4.92
N ALA A 174 19.17 0.67 -3.79
CA ALA A 174 18.22 0.84 -2.70
C ALA A 174 16.98 1.63 -3.14
N ALA A 175 17.15 2.70 -3.94
CA ALA A 175 16.05 3.50 -4.46
C ALA A 175 15.15 2.69 -5.39
N PHE A 176 15.72 2.00 -6.39
CA PHE A 176 14.94 1.15 -7.30
C PHE A 176 14.24 -0.01 -6.58
N THR A 177 14.93 -0.60 -5.60
CA THR A 177 14.34 -1.63 -4.72
C THR A 177 13.14 -1.09 -3.97
N GLY A 178 13.30 0.08 -3.33
CA GLY A 178 12.22 0.71 -2.58
C GLY A 178 11.03 1.07 -3.46
N MET A 179 11.29 1.61 -4.66
CA MET A 179 10.23 1.92 -5.62
C MET A 179 9.47 0.67 -6.06
N GLY A 180 10.16 -0.40 -6.47
CA GLY A 180 9.49 -1.60 -6.93
C GLY A 180 8.77 -2.36 -5.82
N LEU A 181 9.30 -2.37 -4.59
CA LEU A 181 8.56 -2.87 -3.42
C LEU A 181 7.32 -2.01 -3.13
N GLY A 182 7.43 -0.69 -3.31
CA GLY A 182 6.32 0.25 -3.20
C GLY A 182 5.19 -0.08 -4.18
N PHE A 183 5.50 -0.31 -5.46
CA PHE A 183 4.49 -0.70 -6.45
C PHE A 183 3.88 -2.08 -6.16
N ALA A 184 4.68 -3.05 -5.73
CA ALA A 184 4.14 -4.36 -5.31
C ALA A 184 3.17 -4.23 -4.13
N LEU A 185 3.48 -3.34 -3.17
CA LEU A 185 2.58 -3.03 -2.06
C LEU A 185 1.29 -2.37 -2.54
N ILE A 186 1.37 -1.41 -3.47
CA ILE A 186 0.20 -0.75 -4.07
C ILE A 186 -0.71 -1.79 -4.76
N GLY A 187 -0.15 -2.67 -5.59
CA GLY A 187 -0.96 -3.72 -6.23
C GLY A 187 -1.59 -4.69 -5.23
N ARG A 188 -0.90 -5.01 -4.13
CA ARG A 188 -1.49 -5.81 -3.05
C ARG A 188 -2.64 -5.07 -2.35
N MET A 189 -2.48 -3.77 -2.08
CA MET A 189 -3.51 -2.92 -1.47
C MET A 189 -4.74 -2.80 -2.38
N GLU A 190 -4.55 -2.62 -3.67
CA GLU A 190 -5.63 -2.57 -4.66
C GLU A 190 -6.41 -3.89 -4.69
N ALA A 191 -5.71 -5.02 -4.82
CA ALA A 191 -6.34 -6.34 -4.80
C ALA A 191 -7.13 -6.60 -3.49
N ASP A 192 -6.58 -6.17 -2.35
CA ASP A 192 -7.27 -6.26 -1.07
C ASP A 192 -8.46 -5.31 -0.99
N ALA A 193 -8.38 -4.11 -1.58
CA ALA A 193 -9.50 -3.17 -1.65
C ALA A 193 -10.62 -3.72 -2.55
N THR A 194 -10.29 -4.34 -3.69
CA THR A 194 -11.26 -5.04 -4.55
C THR A 194 -11.92 -6.20 -3.80
N ARG A 195 -11.14 -6.96 -3.02
CA ARG A 195 -11.68 -8.02 -2.16
C ARG A 195 -12.61 -7.46 -1.09
N LEU A 196 -12.23 -6.39 -0.40
CA LEU A 196 -13.06 -5.71 0.59
C LEU A 196 -14.35 -5.18 -0.06
N ALA A 197 -14.27 -4.58 -1.24
CA ALA A 197 -15.41 -4.09 -2.00
C ALA A 197 -16.36 -5.22 -2.45
N ALA A 198 -15.83 -6.41 -2.76
CA ALA A 198 -16.64 -7.54 -3.21
C ALA A 198 -17.22 -8.37 -2.05
N THR A 199 -16.46 -8.55 -0.98
CA THR A 199 -16.77 -9.51 0.08
C THR A 199 -17.07 -8.87 1.43
N GLY A 200 -16.66 -7.63 1.65
CA GLY A 200 -16.71 -6.97 2.96
C GLY A 200 -15.58 -7.39 3.91
N GLN A 201 -14.67 -8.28 3.49
CA GLN A 201 -13.57 -8.74 4.32
C GLN A 201 -12.41 -7.74 4.31
N SER A 202 -12.02 -7.28 5.49
CA SER A 202 -10.86 -6.43 5.69
C SER A 202 -9.55 -7.18 5.40
N SER A 203 -8.49 -6.42 5.13
CA SER A 203 -7.15 -6.97 5.05
C SER A 203 -6.21 -6.25 6.02
N PHE A 204 -5.29 -7.02 6.60
CA PHE A 204 -4.24 -6.47 7.45
C PHE A 204 -3.37 -5.42 6.74
N VAL A 205 -3.20 -5.56 5.41
CA VAL A 205 -2.40 -4.61 4.63
C VAL A 205 -3.11 -3.24 4.55
N LEU A 206 -4.44 -3.24 4.35
CA LEU A 206 -5.24 -2.02 4.33
C LEU A 206 -5.26 -1.33 5.71
N SER A 207 -5.40 -2.10 6.80
CA SER A 207 -5.36 -1.52 8.15
C SER A 207 -3.99 -0.93 8.48
N LEU A 208 -2.89 -1.57 8.04
CA LEU A 208 -1.52 -1.08 8.26
C LEU A 208 -1.27 0.29 7.60
N VAL A 209 -1.86 0.55 6.42
CA VAL A 209 -1.75 1.85 5.74
C VAL A 209 -2.75 2.89 6.25
N GLY A 210 -3.53 2.53 7.28
CA GLY A 210 -4.50 3.40 7.93
C GLY A 210 -5.82 3.53 7.18
N PHE A 211 -6.14 2.62 6.26
CA PHE A 211 -7.50 2.47 5.80
C PHE A 211 -8.34 1.92 6.96
N GLN A 212 -9.37 2.67 7.35
CA GLN A 212 -10.22 2.28 8.47
C GLN A 212 -11.42 1.52 7.94
N ASP A 213 -11.45 0.21 8.18
CA ASP A 213 -12.60 -0.62 7.84
C ASP A 213 -13.72 -0.42 8.88
N GLN A 214 -14.50 0.64 8.69
CA GLN A 214 -15.57 1.06 9.60
C GLN A 214 -16.93 0.80 8.99
N TRP A 215 -17.66 -0.16 9.55
CA TRP A 215 -19.01 -0.47 9.14
C TRP A 215 -20.03 0.20 10.06
N VAL A 216 -21.03 0.85 9.48
CA VAL A 216 -22.01 1.65 10.19
C VAL A 216 -23.42 1.41 9.66
N LEU A 217 -24.40 1.42 10.55
CA LEU A 217 -25.82 1.47 10.19
C LEU A 217 -26.26 2.93 10.11
N ALA A 218 -26.46 3.45 8.89
CA ALA A 218 -26.94 4.81 8.71
C ALA A 218 -28.47 4.88 8.84
N THR A 219 -28.97 5.90 9.54
CA THR A 219 -30.41 6.16 9.72
C THR A 219 -30.74 7.63 9.45
N HIS A 220 -31.99 7.92 9.10
CA HIS A 220 -32.44 9.30 8.94
C HIS A 220 -32.69 9.96 10.31
N PRO A 221 -32.11 11.15 10.59
CA PRO A 221 -32.35 11.86 11.84
C PRO A 221 -33.83 12.25 11.94
N GLY A 222 -34.37 12.16 13.15
CA GLY A 222 -35.78 12.43 13.46
C GLY A 222 -36.73 11.26 13.19
N THR A 223 -36.60 10.54 12.08
CA THR A 223 -37.47 9.37 11.80
C THR A 223 -36.90 8.05 12.31
N GLY A 224 -35.59 7.96 12.51
CA GLY A 224 -34.90 6.73 12.89
C GLY A 224 -34.97 5.63 11.82
N LYS A 225 -35.53 5.92 10.63
CA LYS A 225 -35.68 4.93 9.58
C LYS A 225 -34.30 4.55 9.04
N PRO A 226 -33.99 3.24 8.92
CA PRO A 226 -32.71 2.81 8.42
C PRO A 226 -32.57 3.14 6.94
N MET A 227 -31.38 3.61 6.56
CA MET A 227 -31.03 3.83 5.17
C MET A 227 -30.77 2.48 4.49
N ARG A 228 -31.08 2.40 3.19
CA ARG A 228 -30.84 1.20 2.36
C ARG A 228 -31.41 -0.12 2.94
N GLY A 229 -32.46 -0.04 3.77
CA GLY A 229 -33.07 -1.22 4.38
C GLY A 229 -32.33 -1.77 5.60
N GLY A 230 -31.43 -0.99 6.21
CA GLY A 230 -30.72 -1.39 7.44
C GLY A 230 -29.52 -2.29 7.21
N VAL A 231 -29.00 -2.30 5.98
CA VAL A 231 -27.76 -2.98 5.64
C VAL A 231 -26.58 -2.15 6.19
N PRO A 232 -25.58 -2.78 6.84
CA PRO A 232 -24.33 -2.12 7.21
C PRO A 232 -23.63 -1.53 5.99
N LEU A 233 -23.18 -0.29 6.12
CA LEU A 233 -22.49 0.45 5.07
C LEU A 233 -21.04 0.68 5.50
N LEU A 234 -20.10 0.56 4.57
CA LEU A 234 -18.71 0.90 4.82
C LEU A 234 -18.55 2.43 4.77
N LEU A 235 -18.15 3.03 5.88
CA LEU A 235 -17.84 4.46 5.98
C LEU A 235 -16.43 4.70 5.41
N LEU A 236 -16.37 5.30 4.23
CA LEU A 236 -15.10 5.60 3.55
C LEU A 236 -14.41 6.83 4.13
N GLY A 237 -15.19 7.76 4.70
CA GLY A 237 -14.69 8.96 5.36
C GLY A 237 -15.71 10.10 5.40
N GLU A 238 -15.25 11.27 5.85
CA GLU A 238 -16.07 12.46 6.07
C GLU A 238 -15.40 13.70 5.51
N ARG A 239 -16.13 14.50 4.72
CA ARG A 239 -15.65 15.79 4.21
C ARG A 239 -16.76 16.83 4.12
N GLU A 240 -16.45 18.05 4.54
CA GLU A 240 -17.31 19.24 4.36
C GLU A 240 -18.76 19.01 4.84
N GLY A 241 -18.92 18.31 5.97
CA GLY A 241 -20.24 18.01 6.51
C GLY A 241 -21.01 16.92 5.76
N THR A 242 -20.32 16.11 4.94
CA THR A 242 -20.89 14.95 4.23
C THR A 242 -20.13 13.66 4.55
N TYR A 243 -20.86 12.57 4.75
CA TYR A 243 -20.32 11.22 4.84
C TYR A 243 -20.26 10.59 3.45
N ALA A 244 -19.19 9.85 3.16
CA ALA A 244 -19.09 8.99 2.00
C ALA A 244 -19.26 7.53 2.44
N PHE A 245 -20.26 6.85 1.88
CA PHE A 245 -20.56 5.46 2.18
C PHE A 245 -20.38 4.59 0.94
N TYR A 246 -19.92 3.36 1.16
CA TYR A 246 -19.98 2.29 0.19
C TYR A 246 -21.02 1.25 0.60
N ASP A 247 -21.98 0.99 -0.27
CA ASP A 247 -22.96 -0.09 -0.13
C ASP A 247 -22.41 -1.34 -0.82
N CYS A 248 -21.92 -2.29 -0.03
CA CYS A 248 -21.30 -3.49 -0.57
C CYS A 248 -22.29 -4.43 -1.27
N VAL A 249 -23.58 -4.42 -0.88
CA VAL A 249 -24.61 -5.25 -1.54
C VAL A 249 -24.86 -4.74 -2.96
N ARG A 250 -24.92 -3.41 -3.11
CA ARG A 250 -25.23 -2.77 -4.40
C ARG A 250 -24.00 -2.35 -5.20
N GLN A 251 -22.82 -2.51 -4.60
CA GLN A 251 -21.52 -2.07 -5.14
C GLN A 251 -21.54 -0.60 -5.59
N GLU A 252 -22.22 0.25 -4.83
CA GLU A 252 -22.36 1.68 -5.15
C GLU A 252 -21.86 2.56 -4.02
N THR A 253 -21.22 3.66 -4.39
CA THR A 253 -20.81 4.71 -3.45
C THR A 253 -21.77 5.87 -3.52
N PHE A 254 -22.18 6.37 -2.37
CA PHE A 254 -23.02 7.56 -2.29
C PHE A 254 -22.60 8.47 -1.14
N ARG A 255 -23.01 9.73 -1.21
CA ARG A 255 -22.74 10.73 -0.18
C ARG A 255 -24.01 11.21 0.47
N ARG A 256 -23.93 11.52 1.76
CA ARG A 256 -25.04 12.13 2.49
C ARG A 256 -24.57 13.24 3.42
N PRO A 257 -25.30 14.35 3.50
CA PRO A 257 -25.05 15.36 4.53
C PRO A 257 -25.20 14.78 5.93
N MET A 258 -24.29 15.13 6.83
CA MET A 258 -24.30 14.72 8.24
C MET A 258 -25.55 15.20 8.96
N GLY A 259 -26.01 16.42 8.65
CA GLY A 259 -27.26 16.95 9.21
C GLY A 259 -28.50 16.11 8.83
N SER A 260 -28.39 15.24 7.83
CA SER A 260 -29.46 14.34 7.36
C SER A 260 -29.16 12.85 7.59
N THR A 261 -28.09 12.53 8.33
CA THR A 261 -27.63 11.16 8.55
C THR A 261 -27.16 10.96 9.98
N ALA A 262 -27.79 10.03 10.71
CA ALA A 262 -27.33 9.58 12.01
C ALA A 262 -26.64 8.22 11.86
N LEU A 263 -25.37 8.14 12.27
CA LEU A 263 -24.61 6.90 12.33
C LEU A 263 -25.01 6.12 13.59
N GLN A 264 -25.43 4.87 13.41
CA GLN A 264 -25.71 3.94 14.50
C GLN A 264 -24.77 2.75 14.39
N GLN A 265 -24.38 2.18 15.54
CA GLN A 265 -23.57 0.97 15.65
C GLN A 265 -22.34 0.99 14.73
N MET A 266 -21.29 1.69 15.16
CA MET A 266 -20.01 1.65 14.48
C MET A 266 -19.25 0.40 14.93
N VAL A 267 -18.96 -0.47 13.98
CA VAL A 267 -18.12 -1.66 14.16
C VAL A 267 -16.84 -1.44 13.37
N LEU A 268 -15.71 -1.49 14.07
CA LEU A 268 -14.39 -1.47 13.44
C LEU A 268 -13.96 -2.91 13.18
N GLU A 269 -13.54 -3.19 11.95
CA GLU A 269 -13.02 -4.51 11.53
C GLU A 269 -13.93 -5.67 11.99
N PRO A 270 -15.18 -5.74 11.48
CA PRO A 270 -16.08 -6.84 11.82
C PRO A 270 -15.44 -8.19 11.49
N ASP A 271 -15.51 -9.12 12.45
CA ASP A 271 -15.08 -10.49 12.23
C ASP A 271 -16.11 -11.20 11.34
N HIS A 272 -15.66 -11.67 10.19
CA HIS A 272 -16.50 -12.29 9.17
C HIS A 272 -16.10 -13.75 8.98
N ASP A 273 -17.08 -14.64 9.00
CA ASP A 273 -16.86 -16.07 8.75
C ASP A 273 -16.19 -16.31 7.38
N GLU A 274 -15.46 -17.41 7.26
CA GLU A 274 -14.87 -17.84 5.99
C GLU A 274 -15.97 -18.04 4.94
N GLY A 275 -15.86 -17.33 3.80
CA GLY A 275 -16.87 -17.37 2.73
C GLY A 275 -17.98 -16.33 2.85
N PHE A 276 -17.88 -15.40 3.79
CA PHE A 276 -18.79 -14.25 3.88
C PHE A 276 -18.86 -13.48 2.56
N THR A 277 -20.09 -13.09 2.19
CA THR A 277 -20.38 -12.28 0.99
C THR A 277 -21.29 -11.14 1.37
N CYS A 278 -21.18 -10.01 0.67
CA CYS A 278 -22.01 -8.85 0.98
C CYS A 278 -23.51 -9.12 0.83
N ALA A 279 -23.93 -10.07 0.00
CA ALA A 279 -25.33 -10.49 -0.11
C ALA A 279 -25.91 -11.03 1.23
N SER A 280 -25.08 -11.59 2.11
CA SER A 280 -25.50 -12.09 3.43
C SER A 280 -25.83 -10.97 4.44
N LEU A 281 -25.50 -9.71 4.13
CA LEU A 281 -25.84 -8.55 4.95
C LEU A 281 -27.31 -8.14 4.86
N VAL A 282 -28.07 -8.70 3.91
CA VAL A 282 -29.49 -8.39 3.75
C VAL A 282 -30.29 -9.12 4.85
N PRO A 283 -30.96 -8.41 5.77
CA PRO A 283 -31.71 -9.06 6.84
C PRO A 283 -32.87 -9.88 6.26
N ALA A 284 -33.02 -11.12 6.73
CA ALA A 284 -34.00 -12.11 6.26
C ALA A 284 -35.47 -11.62 6.32
N GLU A 285 -35.77 -10.63 7.17
CA GLU A 285 -37.10 -10.03 7.28
C GLU A 285 -37.52 -9.22 6.04
N SER A 286 -36.55 -8.71 5.27
CA SER A 286 -36.82 -7.91 4.06
C SER A 286 -37.26 -8.74 2.85
N THR A 287 -37.06 -10.07 2.88
CA THR A 287 -37.46 -10.99 1.81
C THR A 287 -38.88 -11.53 1.97
N SER A 288 -39.54 -11.24 3.11
CA SER A 288 -40.94 -11.63 3.40
C SER A 288 -41.95 -10.53 3.05
N ALA A 289 -41.60 -9.60 2.16
CA ALA A 289 -42.59 -8.73 1.51
C ALA A 289 -43.24 -9.49 0.34
N LYS A 290 -44.22 -10.32 0.71
CA LYS A 290 -45.17 -11.05 -0.15
C LYS A 290 -45.50 -10.29 -1.44
N PRO A 291 -45.34 -10.88 -2.65
CA PRO A 291 -45.90 -10.28 -3.85
C PRO A 291 -47.42 -10.27 -3.68
N GLY A 292 -47.99 -9.08 -3.59
CA GLY A 292 -49.42 -8.88 -3.64
C GLY A 292 -49.93 -9.37 -4.98
N SER A 293 -50.44 -10.61 -5.01
CA SER A 293 -51.37 -11.08 -6.03
C SER A 293 -52.62 -10.19 -5.95
N GLY A 294 -52.57 -9.06 -6.65
CA GLY A 294 -53.71 -8.20 -6.91
C GLY A 294 -54.52 -8.79 -8.05
N GLU A 295 -55.19 -9.91 -7.78
CA GLU A 295 -56.18 -10.50 -8.67
C GLU A 295 -57.44 -9.62 -8.62
N ARG A 296 -57.46 -8.56 -9.44
CA ARG A 296 -58.68 -7.79 -9.71
C ARG A 296 -59.57 -8.62 -10.63
N SER A 297 -60.44 -9.43 -10.05
CA SER A 297 -61.62 -9.95 -10.74
C SER A 297 -62.56 -8.79 -11.07
N ILE A 298 -62.61 -8.40 -12.33
CA ILE A 298 -63.64 -7.51 -12.87
C ILE A 298 -64.88 -8.38 -13.14
N SER A 299 -65.90 -8.28 -12.29
CA SER A 299 -67.22 -8.80 -12.58
C SER A 299 -67.95 -7.81 -13.48
N VAL A 300 -68.12 -8.17 -14.75
CA VAL A 300 -69.04 -7.51 -15.68
C VAL A 300 -70.40 -8.17 -15.52
N SER A 301 -71.40 -7.37 -15.14
CA SER A 301 -72.81 -7.73 -15.16
C SER A 301 -73.31 -7.72 -16.60
N ASP A 302 -74.07 -8.74 -16.97
CA ASP A 302 -75.27 -8.67 -17.83
C ASP A 302 -76.20 -9.85 -17.48
#